data_AF-A0A9D4WDM2-F1
#
_entry.id   AF-A0A9D4WDM2-F1
#
_cell.length_a   1.000
_cell.length_b   1.000
_cell.length_c   1.000
_cell.angle_alpha   90.00
_cell.angle_beta   90.00
_cell.angle_gamma   90.00
#
_symmetry.space_group_name_H-M   'P 1'
#
loop_
_entity.id
_entity.type
_entity.pdbx_description
1 polymer ?
#
loop_
_entity_poly.entity_id
_entity_poly.type
_entity_poly.pdbx_seq_one_letter_code
_entity_poly.pdbx_strand_id
1 'polypeptide(L)'
;MVDGEGTKGLQESSKLSQLRPIPPRKIIQDFPLADEVDANHNDGWWDGRISGSLGDNIRVVHFKGSWEQLVYSQEELRRHHKWDYDSEIKELERVTAAETVSGNKGDFQFKPGTLVEGTSGLD
;
A
#
# COMPACT_ATOMS: atom_id res chain seq x y z
N MET A 1 -14.53 -13.20 19.04
CA MET A 1 -15.40 -12.32 19.84
C MET A 1 -15.43 -11.00 19.11
N VAL A 2 -16.56 -10.67 18.50
CA VAL A 2 -16.75 -9.42 17.74
C VAL A 2 -17.78 -8.61 18.51
N ASP A 3 -17.40 -7.42 18.96
CA ASP A 3 -18.34 -6.49 19.58
C ASP A 3 -19.30 -5.99 18.49
N GLY A 4 -20.59 -6.17 18.74
CA GLY A 4 -21.69 -6.05 17.77
C GLY A 4 -22.08 -4.64 17.33
N GLU A 5 -21.18 -3.66 17.37
CA GLU A 5 -21.40 -2.33 16.80
C GLU A 5 -20.04 -1.81 16.31
N GLY A 6 -19.81 -1.86 14.99
CA GLY A 6 -18.58 -1.44 14.31
C GLY A 6 -18.31 0.07 14.36
N THR A 7 -18.50 0.71 15.51
CA THR A 7 -18.38 2.16 15.73
C THR A 7 -16.99 2.57 16.21
N LYS A 8 -16.17 1.62 16.69
CA LYS A 8 -14.78 1.84 17.11
C LYS A 8 -13.84 1.12 16.14
N GLY A 9 -12.86 1.88 15.61
CA GLY A 9 -11.81 1.30 14.76
C GLY A 9 -10.95 0.29 15.51
N LEU A 10 -10.45 -0.71 14.79
CA LEU A 10 -9.55 -1.72 15.33
C LEU A 10 -8.24 -1.08 15.82
N GLN A 11 -7.78 -1.49 17.01
CA GLN A 11 -6.50 -1.08 17.57
C GLN A 11 -5.59 -2.30 17.71
N GLU A 12 -4.37 -2.20 17.19
CA GLU A 12 -3.36 -3.27 17.24
C GLU A 12 -1.98 -2.68 17.58
N SER A 13 -1.13 -3.47 18.23
CA SER A 13 0.29 -3.17 18.38
C SER A 13 1.08 -3.85 17.28
N SER A 14 1.73 -3.06 16.41
CA SER A 14 2.51 -3.57 15.27
C SER A 14 3.97 -3.12 15.34
N LYS A 15 4.88 -3.85 14.70
CA LYS A 15 6.30 -3.48 14.58
C LYS A 15 6.46 -2.33 13.59
N LEU A 16 7.45 -1.46 13.78
CA LEU A 16 7.77 -0.39 12.81
C LEU A 16 8.04 -0.93 11.40
N SER A 17 8.57 -2.14 11.28
CA SER A 17 8.80 -2.82 10.00
C SER A 17 7.51 -3.25 9.27
N GLN A 18 6.37 -3.24 9.96
CA GLN A 18 5.04 -3.56 9.41
C GLN A 18 4.25 -2.30 9.02
N LEU A 19 4.78 -1.12 9.31
CA LEU A 19 4.19 0.16 8.96
C LEU A 19 4.91 0.75 7.75
N ARG A 20 4.16 1.38 6.86
CA ARG A 20 4.73 2.16 5.75
C ARG A 20 3.98 3.47 5.52
N PRO A 21 4.67 4.51 5.02
CA PRO A 21 4.03 5.72 4.52
C PRO A 21 2.99 5.42 3.44
N ILE A 22 2.01 6.31 3.28
CA ILE A 22 1.04 6.23 2.19
C ILE A 22 1.78 6.44 0.87
N PRO A 23 1.63 5.55 -0.12
CA PRO A 23 2.28 5.73 -1.41
C PRO A 23 1.78 6.99 -2.11
N PRO A 24 2.65 7.73 -2.81
CA PRO A 24 2.25 8.92 -3.55
C PRO A 24 1.21 8.56 -4.63
N ARG A 25 0.10 9.29 -4.65
CA ARG A 25 -0.98 9.09 -5.64
C ARG A 25 -0.47 9.46 -7.03
N LYS A 26 -0.23 8.48 -7.90
CA LYS A 26 0.02 8.71 -9.33
C LYS A 26 -1.32 8.64 -10.07
N ILE A 27 -1.64 9.72 -10.78
CA ILE A 27 -2.98 10.00 -11.32
C ILE A 27 -3.28 9.21 -12.61
N ILE A 28 -2.27 8.72 -13.33
CA ILE A 28 -2.47 7.97 -14.57
C ILE A 28 -1.46 6.83 -14.63
N GLN A 29 -1.95 5.59 -14.55
CA GLN A 29 -1.14 4.40 -14.78
C GLN A 29 -1.92 3.42 -15.64
N ASP A 30 -1.41 3.15 -16.83
CA ASP A 30 -1.77 1.93 -17.53
C ASP A 30 -1.12 0.73 -16.85
N PHE A 31 -1.87 -0.38 -16.82
CA PHE A 31 -1.44 -1.67 -16.30
C PHE A 31 -1.39 -2.69 -17.45
N PRO A 32 -0.25 -2.83 -18.15
CA PRO A 32 -0.05 -3.88 -19.13
C PRO A 32 -0.07 -5.28 -18.51
N LEU A 33 -0.18 -6.29 -19.37
CA LEU A 33 -0.11 -7.69 -18.98
C LEU A 33 1.17 -7.96 -18.18
N ALA A 34 1.06 -8.80 -17.15
CA ALA A 34 2.15 -9.25 -16.29
C ALA A 34 2.73 -8.21 -15.31
N ASP A 35 2.21 -6.97 -15.27
CA ASP A 35 2.56 -5.98 -14.24
C ASP A 35 2.16 -6.45 -12.84
N GLU A 36 3.00 -6.11 -11.86
CA GLU A 36 2.70 -6.31 -10.44
C GLU A 36 1.91 -5.10 -9.92
N VAL A 37 0.77 -5.40 -9.31
CA VAL A 37 -0.19 -4.40 -8.82
C VAL A 37 -0.62 -4.73 -7.40
N ASP A 38 -1.05 -3.72 -6.65
CA ASP A 38 -1.91 -3.95 -5.49
C ASP A 38 -3.36 -3.68 -5.91
N ALA A 39 -4.27 -4.58 -5.57
CA ALA A 39 -5.71 -4.42 -5.77
C ALA A 39 -6.40 -4.06 -4.45
N ASN A 40 -7.27 -3.06 -4.49
CA ASN A 40 -8.12 -2.71 -3.36
C ASN A 40 -9.26 -3.74 -3.23
N HIS A 41 -9.24 -4.55 -2.18
CA HIS A 41 -10.20 -5.61 -1.95
C HIS A 41 -10.42 -5.80 -0.44
N ASN A 42 -11.68 -5.90 0.00
CA ASN A 42 -12.05 -6.03 1.43
C ASN A 42 -11.34 -5.01 2.34
N ASP A 43 -11.40 -3.73 1.97
CA ASP A 43 -10.79 -2.60 2.71
C ASP A 43 -9.26 -2.69 2.91
N GLY A 44 -8.56 -3.43 2.04
CA GLY A 44 -7.11 -3.59 2.05
C GLY A 44 -6.49 -3.66 0.65
N TRP A 45 -5.18 -3.47 0.57
CA TRP A 45 -4.40 -3.58 -0.66
C TRP A 45 -3.71 -4.95 -0.73
N TRP A 46 -4.05 -5.74 -1.76
CA TRP A 46 -3.60 -7.12 -1.94
C TRP A 46 -2.67 -7.24 -3.15
N ASP A 47 -1.52 -7.91 -2.98
CA ASP A 47 -0.55 -8.08 -4.05
C ASP A 47 -1.05 -9.04 -5.14
N GLY A 48 -0.96 -8.61 -6.38
CA GLY A 48 -1.44 -9.37 -7.53
C GLY A 48 -0.64 -9.08 -8.79
N ARG A 49 -0.95 -9.83 -9.85
CA ARG A 49 -0.34 -9.66 -11.16
C ARG A 49 -1.40 -9.57 -12.25
N ILE A 50 -1.26 -8.64 -13.18
CA ILE A 50 -2.17 -8.54 -14.33
C ILE A 50 -2.07 -9.83 -15.17
N SER A 51 -3.18 -10.54 -15.32
CA SER A 51 -3.31 -11.74 -16.15
C SER A 51 -4.11 -11.50 -17.44
N GLY A 52 -4.79 -10.35 -17.56
CA GLY A 52 -5.55 -10.00 -18.76
C GLY A 52 -6.27 -8.66 -18.67
N SER A 53 -7.03 -8.35 -19.72
CA SER A 53 -7.86 -7.15 -19.84
C SER A 53 -9.18 -7.48 -20.53
N LEU A 54 -10.28 -6.93 -20.04
CA LEU A 54 -11.64 -7.11 -20.60
C LEU A 54 -12.15 -5.84 -21.31
N GLY A 55 -11.33 -4.80 -21.40
CA GLY A 55 -11.62 -3.50 -22.00
C GLY A 55 -10.56 -2.48 -21.61
N ASP A 56 -10.74 -1.22 -22.03
CA ASP A 56 -9.73 -0.18 -21.85
C ASP A 56 -9.35 0.03 -20.38
N ASN A 57 -10.35 0.04 -19.49
CA ASN A 57 -10.17 0.36 -18.08
C ASN A 57 -10.38 -0.83 -17.13
N ILE A 58 -10.54 -2.04 -17.66
CA ILE A 58 -10.80 -3.24 -16.87
C ILE A 58 -9.63 -4.22 -16.98
N ARG A 59 -9.13 -4.67 -15.84
CA ARG A 59 -7.99 -5.59 -15.73
C ARG A 59 -8.38 -6.84 -14.96
N VAL A 60 -7.81 -7.96 -15.36
CA VAL A 60 -7.90 -9.23 -14.64
C VAL A 60 -6.61 -9.38 -13.83
N VAL A 61 -6.74 -9.60 -12.53
CA VAL A 61 -5.63 -9.73 -11.58
C VAL A 61 -5.62 -11.13 -11.02
N HIS A 62 -4.46 -11.78 -11.09
CA HIS A 62 -4.18 -13.07 -10.48
C HIS A 62 -3.46 -12.89 -9.14
N PHE A 63 -4.03 -13.45 -8.08
CA PHE A 63 -3.45 -13.45 -6.74
C PHE A 63 -2.68 -14.76 -6.50
N LYS A 64 -1.38 -14.66 -6.22
CA LYS A 64 -0.54 -15.86 -6.03
C LYS A 64 -0.90 -16.65 -4.77
N GLY A 65 -1.38 -15.98 -3.72
CA GLY A 65 -1.72 -16.62 -2.45
C GLY A 65 -2.96 -17.51 -2.52
N SER A 66 -4.02 -17.06 -3.21
CA SER A 66 -5.29 -17.78 -3.33
C SER A 66 -5.46 -18.52 -4.66
N TRP A 67 -4.60 -18.27 -5.66
CA TRP A 67 -4.73 -18.76 -7.04
C TRP A 67 -5.99 -18.28 -7.76
N GLU A 68 -6.64 -17.23 -7.24
CA GLU A 68 -7.85 -16.66 -7.82
C GLU A 68 -7.51 -15.62 -8.89
N GLN A 69 -8.43 -15.44 -9.83
CA GLN A 69 -8.43 -14.33 -10.77
C GLN A 69 -9.69 -13.50 -10.59
N LEU A 70 -9.52 -12.23 -10.27
CA LEU A 70 -10.62 -11.29 -10.07
C LEU A 70 -10.49 -10.11 -11.03
N VAL A 71 -11.60 -9.44 -11.28
CA VAL A 71 -11.71 -8.33 -12.24
C VAL A 71 -11.81 -7.02 -11.47
N TYR A 72 -10.99 -6.05 -11.86
CA TYR A 72 -10.93 -4.71 -11.25
C TYR A 72 -10.90 -3.63 -12.31
N SER A 73 -11.42 -2.45 -11.95
CA SER A 73 -11.17 -1.23 -12.68
C SER A 73 -9.75 -0.71 -12.41
N GLN A 74 -9.21 0.14 -13.30
CA GLN A 74 -7.90 0.77 -13.07
C GLN A 74 -7.85 1.61 -11.78
N GLU A 75 -8.99 2.15 -11.32
CA GLU A 75 -9.07 2.98 -10.10
C GLU A 75 -8.93 2.14 -8.81
N GLU A 76 -9.25 0.85 -8.89
CA GLU A 76 -9.09 -0.12 -7.81
C GLU A 76 -7.68 -0.73 -7.78
N LEU A 77 -6.83 -0.35 -8.73
CA LEU A 77 -5.46 -0.83 -8.86
C LEU A 77 -4.44 0.28 -8.63
N ARG A 78 -3.29 -0.11 -8.10
CA ARG A 78 -2.09 0.72 -8.07
C ARG A 78 -0.89 -0.15 -8.43
N ARG A 79 0.17 0.45 -8.96
CA ARG A 79 1.43 -0.30 -9.14
C ARG A 79 1.92 -0.80 -7.80
N HIS A 80 2.33 -2.06 -7.77
CA HIS A 80 2.95 -2.65 -6.60
C HIS A 80 4.28 -1.93 -6.34
N HIS A 81 4.46 -1.44 -5.12
CA HIS A 81 5.71 -0.82 -4.67
C HIS A 81 6.38 -1.74 -3.66
N LYS A 82 7.55 -2.26 -4.02
CA LYS A 82 8.39 -2.98 -3.06
C LYS A 82 9.01 -1.95 -2.12
N TRP A 83 8.61 -1.99 -0.86
CA TRP A 83 9.16 -1.10 0.16
C TRP A 83 10.50 -1.64 0.65
N ASP A 84 11.59 -0.93 0.37
CA ASP A 84 12.86 -1.16 1.03
C ASP A 84 13.01 -0.15 2.16
N TYR A 85 12.93 -0.64 3.40
CA TYR A 85 12.92 0.18 4.61
C TYR A 85 14.12 1.12 4.67
N ASP A 86 15.32 0.69 4.24
CA ASP A 86 16.53 1.50 4.33
C ASP A 86 16.68 2.56 3.23
N SER A 87 16.04 2.33 2.08
CA SER A 87 16.22 3.15 0.87
C SER A 87 15.11 4.18 0.73
N GLU A 88 13.85 3.79 0.99
CA GLU A 88 12.68 4.65 0.82
C GLU A 88 12.51 5.64 1.97
N ILE A 89 12.97 5.27 3.17
CA ILE A 89 13.06 6.19 4.32
C ILE A 89 13.99 7.37 4.00
N LYS A 90 15.13 7.15 3.34
CA LYS A 90 16.05 8.22 2.93
C LYS A 90 15.46 9.18 1.90
N GLU A 91 14.60 8.67 1.01
CA GLU A 91 13.95 9.49 -0.02
C GLU A 91 12.80 10.31 0.58
N LEU A 92 12.02 9.75 1.52
CA LEU A 92 11.08 10.52 2.34
C LEU A 92 11.79 11.58 3.20
N GLU A 93 12.99 11.30 3.72
CA GLU A 93 13.86 12.27 4.41
C GLU A 93 14.16 13.48 3.51
N ARG A 94 14.42 13.26 2.21
CA ARG A 94 14.68 14.34 1.24
C ARG A 94 13.44 15.17 0.93
N VAL A 95 12.28 14.52 0.75
CA VAL A 95 11.02 15.19 0.43
C VAL A 95 10.49 15.97 1.64
N THR A 96 10.54 15.38 2.84
CA THR A 96 10.08 16.02 4.09
C THR A 96 11.03 17.12 4.58
N ALA A 97 12.34 16.99 4.39
CA ALA A 97 13.30 18.04 4.71
C ALA A 97 13.14 19.29 3.81
N ALA A 98 12.59 19.12 2.60
CA ALA A 98 12.30 20.25 1.71
C ALA A 98 11.07 21.07 2.16
N GLU A 99 10.12 20.45 2.88
CA GLU A 99 8.87 21.11 3.30
C GLU A 99 8.82 21.44 4.80
N THR A 100 9.70 20.87 5.62
CA THR A 100 9.75 21.14 7.08
C THR A 100 11.19 21.10 7.64
N VAL A 101 11.85 22.26 7.61
CA VAL A 101 12.98 22.78 8.43
C VAL A 101 13.82 21.82 9.30
N SER A 102 15.15 22.03 9.21
CA SER A 102 16.22 21.73 10.18
C SER A 102 16.40 20.27 10.59
N GLY A 103 17.51 19.71 10.14
CA GLY A 103 17.84 18.30 10.34
C GLY A 103 18.11 17.87 11.79
N ASN A 104 18.00 16.57 11.99
CA ASN A 104 19.10 15.73 12.46
C ASN A 104 18.84 14.27 12.06
N LYS A 105 19.88 13.61 11.56
CA LYS A 105 19.93 12.16 11.33
C LYS A 105 19.70 11.44 12.66
N GLY A 106 18.76 10.51 12.73
CA GLY A 106 18.72 9.60 13.88
C GLY A 106 17.48 8.73 13.97
N ASP A 107 16.31 9.33 14.13
CA ASP A 107 15.11 8.59 14.54
C ASP A 107 13.94 8.95 13.62
N PHE A 108 13.54 8.00 12.77
CA PHE A 108 12.27 8.10 12.07
C PHE A 108 11.13 7.93 13.07
N GLN A 109 10.64 9.05 13.61
CA GLN A 109 9.41 9.08 14.38
C GLN A 109 8.27 9.60 13.51
N PHE A 110 7.26 8.76 13.30
CA PHE A 110 5.97 9.26 12.83
C PHE A 110 5.39 10.20 13.88
N LYS A 111 4.93 11.39 13.46
CA LYS A 111 4.21 12.28 14.38
C LYS A 111 2.89 11.60 14.77
N PRO A 112 2.47 11.64 16.05
CA PRO A 112 1.15 11.18 16.45
C PRO A 112 0.07 11.78 15.54
N GLY A 113 -0.80 10.93 14.98
CA GLY A 113 -1.83 11.33 14.00
C GLY A 113 -1.43 11.19 12.52
N THR A 114 -0.22 10.74 12.20
CA THR A 114 0.19 10.44 10.81
C THR A 114 -0.52 9.17 10.32
N LEU A 115 -1.22 9.26 9.19
CA LEU A 115 -1.82 8.09 8.53
C LEU A 115 -0.74 7.24 7.86
N VAL A 116 -0.78 5.93 8.09
CA VAL A 116 0.16 4.93 7.57
C VAL A 116 -0.62 3.72 7.03
N GLU A 117 -0.01 2.96 6.12
CA GLU A 117 -0.52 1.64 5.76
C GLU A 117 0.15 0.57 6.63
N GLY A 118 -0.63 -0.43 7.05
CA GLY A 118 -0.12 -1.64 7.70
C GLY A 118 -0.04 -2.80 6.71
N THR A 119 0.93 -3.69 6.90
CA THR A 119 0.94 -5.02 6.27
C THR A 119 0.59 -6.06 7.32
N SER A 120 -0.34 -6.96 7.00
CA SER A 120 -0.56 -8.16 7.79
C SER A 120 0.67 -9.06 7.62
N GLY A 121 1.49 -9.16 8.66
CA GLY A 121 2.59 -10.12 8.66
C GLY A 121 2.04 -11.54 8.54
N LEU A 122 2.48 -12.29 7.53
CA LEU A 122 2.52 -13.73 7.66
C LEU A 122 3.74 -14.05 8.52
N ASP A 123 3.49 -14.34 9.79
CA ASP A 123 4.50 -14.87 10.72
C ASP A 123 4.91 -16.31 10.32
#